data_AF-C5B068-F1
#
_entry.id   AF-C5B068-F1
#
_cell.length_a   1.000
_cell.length_b   1.000
_cell.length_c   1.000
_cell.angle_alpha   90.00
_cell.angle_beta   90.00
_cell.angle_gamma   90.00
#
_symmetry.space_group_name_H-M   'P 1'
#
loop_
_entity.id
_entity.type
_entity.pdbx_description
1 polymer ?
#
loop_
_entity_poly.entity_id
_entity_poly.type
_entity_poly.pdbx_seq_one_letter_code
_entity_poly.pdbx_strand_id
1 'polypeptide(L)'
;MRGGYSYSEPPPGAVTCRTCGRMNIGISRAEAERRVVEANAHRRPGDRRPPVTVDYYRCCARPRLRPARLGDCPDGSTYGSVLCEGLDGGA
;
A
#
# COMPACT_ATOMS: atom_id res chain seq x y z
N MET A 1 3.16 -7.69 -31.64
CA MET A 1 3.31 -6.30 -31.16
C MET A 1 3.55 -6.36 -29.66
N ARG A 2 4.70 -5.92 -29.15
CA ARG A 2 4.90 -5.76 -27.70
C ARG A 2 4.28 -4.42 -27.34
N GLY A 3 3.14 -4.42 -26.64
CA GLY A 3 2.56 -3.20 -26.09
C GLY A 3 3.60 -2.56 -25.18
N GLY A 4 4.04 -1.35 -25.54
CA GLY A 4 4.93 -0.58 -24.68
C GLY A 4 4.13 -0.11 -23.47
N TYR A 5 4.59 -0.46 -22.28
CA TYR A 5 4.10 0.18 -21.07
C TYR A 5 4.67 1.60 -21.01
N SER A 6 3.82 2.59 -20.78
CA SER A 6 4.24 3.92 -20.35
C SER A 6 4.30 3.95 -18.82
N TYR A 7 5.13 4.84 -18.30
CA TYR A 7 5.39 4.97 -16.86
C TYR A 7 5.35 6.44 -16.49
N SER A 8 4.52 6.77 -15.51
CA SER A 8 4.48 8.08 -14.87
C SER A 8 5.39 8.12 -13.65
N GLU A 9 5.84 9.32 -13.28
CA GLU A 9 6.53 9.54 -12.02
C GLU A 9 5.67 9.03 -10.83
N PRO A 10 6.24 8.25 -9.90
CA PRO A 10 5.50 7.79 -8.75
C PRO A 10 5.00 8.97 -7.91
N PRO A 11 3.75 8.90 -7.40
CA PRO A 11 3.25 9.96 -6.54
C PRO A 11 4.06 10.05 -5.23
N PRO A 12 4.09 11.22 -4.57
CA PRO A 12 4.78 11.39 -3.29
C PRO A 12 4.32 10.35 -2.24
N GLY A 13 5.28 9.77 -1.53
CA GLY A 13 5.01 8.71 -0.55
C GLY A 13 4.73 7.33 -1.14
N ALA A 14 4.85 7.15 -2.46
CA ALA A 14 4.79 5.83 -3.07
C ALA A 14 5.97 4.96 -2.66
N VAL A 15 5.69 3.68 -2.42
CA VAL A 15 6.65 2.67 -2.00
C VAL A 15 6.50 1.41 -2.83
N THR A 16 7.61 0.74 -3.08
CA THR A 16 7.65 -0.54 -3.79
C THR A 16 8.08 -1.63 -2.84
N CYS A 17 7.25 -2.68 -2.71
CA CYS A 17 7.60 -3.84 -1.92
C CYS A 17 8.58 -4.73 -2.69
N ARG A 18 9.82 -4.84 -2.20
CA ARG A 18 10.85 -5.69 -2.83
C ARG A 18 10.55 -7.19 -2.72
N THR A 19 9.62 -7.59 -1.86
CA THR A 19 9.21 -8.99 -1.70
C THR A 19 8.31 -9.45 -2.86
N CYS A 20 7.39 -8.60 -3.33
CA CYS A 20 6.41 -8.98 -4.35
C CYS A 20 6.41 -8.09 -5.61
N GLY A 21 7.21 -7.02 -5.63
CA GLY A 21 7.32 -6.09 -6.75
C GLY A 21 6.19 -5.06 -6.88
N ARG A 22 5.17 -5.09 -6.01
CA ARG A 22 4.02 -4.18 -6.12
C ARG A 22 4.35 -2.79 -5.59
N MET A 23 4.00 -1.77 -6.37
CA MET A 23 3.93 -0.37 -5.91
C MET A 23 2.64 -0.13 -5.11
N ASN A 24 2.74 0.61 -4.01
CA ASN A 24 1.66 1.01 -3.13
C ASN A 24 1.91 2.44 -2.63
N ILE A 25 0.90 3.05 -2.00
CA ILE A 25 1.08 4.30 -1.24
C ILE A 25 1.40 3.95 0.20
N GLY A 26 2.53 4.46 0.71
CA GLY A 26 2.86 4.34 2.12
C GLY A 26 1.93 5.20 2.97
N ILE A 27 1.39 4.60 4.04
CA ILE A 27 0.59 5.32 5.05
C ILE A 27 1.21 5.15 6.43
N SER A 28 0.99 6.15 7.29
CA SER A 28 1.40 6.08 8.69
C SER A 28 0.51 5.13 9.48
N ARG A 29 0.97 4.75 10.68
CA ARG A 29 0.16 3.95 11.60
C ARG A 29 -1.12 4.65 12.01
N ALA A 30 -1.05 5.94 12.33
CA ALA A 30 -2.22 6.74 12.69
C ALA A 30 -3.26 6.78 11.56
N GLU A 31 -2.80 6.92 10.31
CA GLU A 31 -3.67 6.86 9.13
C GLU A 31 -4.31 5.47 8.97
N ALA A 32 -3.54 4.40 9.16
CA ALA A 32 -4.06 3.03 9.12
C ALA A 32 -5.11 2.79 10.20
N GLU A 33 -4.85 3.23 11.43
CA GLU A 33 -5.80 3.14 12.56
C GLU A 33 -7.10 3.92 12.29
N ARG A 34 -7.00 5.14 11.74
CA ARG A 34 -8.19 5.93 11.34
C ARG A 34 -9.03 5.17 10.32
N ARG A 35 -8.41 4.62 9.27
CA ARG A 35 -9.12 3.87 8.22
C ARG A 35 -9.69 2.55 8.73
N VAL A 36 -9.04 1.90 9.70
CA VAL A 36 -9.59 0.72 10.40
C VAL A 36 -10.90 1.08 11.09
N VAL A 37 -10.93 2.20 11.82
CA VAL A 37 -12.13 2.67 12.50
C VAL A 37 -13.24 2.98 11.48
N GLU A 38 -12.93 3.75 10.43
CA GLU A 38 -13.88 4.08 9.36
C GLU A 38 -14.43 2.81 8.66
N ALA A 39 -13.56 1.86 8.29
CA ALA A 39 -13.96 0.62 7.62
C ALA A 39 -14.83 -0.28 8.51
N ASN A 40 -14.58 -0.27 9.82
CA ASN A 40 -15.35 -1.07 10.76
C ASN A 40 -16.62 -0.36 11.27
N ALA A 41 -16.75 0.96 11.13
CA ALA A 41 -17.88 1.73 11.67
C ALA A 41 -19.24 1.30 11.09
N HIS A 42 -19.26 0.82 9.85
CA HIS A 42 -20.49 0.40 9.17
C HIS A 42 -20.78 -1.10 9.27
N ARG A 43 -20.01 -1.82 10.09
CA ARG A 43 -20.21 -3.27 10.26
C ARG A 43 -21.50 -3.54 11.01
N ARG A 44 -22.27 -4.49 10.48
CA ARG A 44 -23.53 -4.91 11.10
C ARG A 44 -23.27 -5.99 12.17
N PRO A 45 -24.09 -6.07 13.23
CA PRO A 45 -24.08 -7.22 14.11
C PRO A 45 -24.26 -8.52 13.30
N GLY A 46 -23.41 -9.52 13.54
CA GLY A 46 -23.45 -10.81 12.84
C GLY A 46 -22.68 -10.87 11.51
N ASP A 47 -21.97 -9.81 11.12
CA ASP A 47 -21.16 -9.82 9.90
C ASP A 47 -20.05 -10.88 9.96
N ARG A 48 -20.07 -11.85 9.03
CA ARG A 48 -19.22 -13.05 9.09
C ARG A 48 -17.74 -12.78 8.81
N ARG A 49 -17.44 -11.69 8.11
CA ARG A 49 -16.05 -11.32 7.79
C ARG A 49 -15.36 -10.83 9.06
N PRO A 50 -14.10 -11.16 9.35
CA PRO A 50 -13.41 -10.58 10.50
C PRO A 50 -13.33 -9.04 10.38
N PRO A 51 -13.27 -8.30 11.50
CA PRO A 51 -12.98 -6.87 11.48
C PRO A 51 -11.67 -6.58 10.75
N VAL A 52 -11.62 -5.45 10.05
CA VAL A 52 -10.36 -4.97 9.47
C VAL A 52 -9.44 -4.59 10.63
N THR A 53 -8.19 -5.00 10.58
CA THR A 53 -7.16 -4.61 11.56
C THR A 53 -6.05 -3.85 10.86
N VAL A 54 -5.14 -3.23 11.61
CA VAL A 54 -3.97 -2.53 11.04
C VAL A 54 -3.12 -3.46 10.15
N ASP A 55 -3.09 -4.76 10.49
CA ASP A 55 -2.37 -5.77 9.70
C ASP A 55 -2.93 -5.94 8.28
N TYR A 56 -4.17 -5.54 8.02
CA TYR A 56 -4.74 -5.49 6.67
C TYR A 56 -3.92 -4.63 5.71
N TYR A 57 -3.25 -3.60 6.24
CA TYR A 57 -2.40 -2.70 5.45
C TYR A 57 -0.98 -3.25 5.25
N ARG A 58 -0.67 -4.49 5.64
CA ARG A 58 0.63 -5.09 5.31
C ARG A 58 0.63 -5.61 3.87
N CYS A 59 1.63 -5.20 3.08
CA CYS A 59 1.78 -5.67 1.69
C CYS A 59 2.05 -7.18 1.59
N CYS A 60 2.92 -7.69 2.46
CA CYS A 60 3.35 -9.09 2.55
C CYS A 60 3.52 -9.44 4.03
N ALA A 61 3.66 -10.72 4.37
CA ALA A 61 3.92 -11.13 5.75
C ALA A 61 5.19 -10.49 6.35
N ARG A 62 6.23 -10.28 5.52
CA ARG A 62 7.47 -9.58 5.87
C ARG A 62 7.84 -8.63 4.72
N PRO A 63 7.24 -7.43 4.66
CA PRO A 63 7.45 -6.52 3.56
C PRO A 63 8.84 -5.86 3.69
N ARG A 64 9.54 -5.72 2.56
CA ARG A 64 10.76 -4.90 2.44
C ARG A 64 10.45 -3.72 1.55
N LEU A 65 10.07 -2.60 2.16
CA LEU A 65 9.62 -1.41 1.44
C LEU A 65 10.81 -0.52 1.08
N ARG A 66 10.74 0.14 -0.07
CA ARG A 66 11.64 1.21 -0.49
C ARG A 66 10.82 2.31 -1.17
N PRO A 67 11.35 3.54 -1.29
CA PRO A 67 10.73 4.55 -2.15
C PRO A 67 10.52 3.99 -3.57
N ALA A 68 9.36 4.28 -4.14
CA ALA A 68 9.05 3.93 -5.52
C ALA A 68 9.91 4.75 -6.49
N ARG A 69 10.15 4.20 -7.68
CA ARG A 69 10.92 4.83 -8.75
C ARG A 69 10.17 4.68 -10.08
N LEU A 70 10.47 5.54 -11.04
CA LEU A 70 9.95 5.41 -12.39
C LEU A 70 10.22 3.98 -12.93
N GLY A 71 9.19 3.37 -13.52
CA GLY A 71 9.27 1.97 -13.98
C GLY A 71 8.70 0.93 -13.02
N ASP A 72 8.48 1.28 -11.74
CA ASP A 72 7.95 0.31 -10.75
C ASP A 72 6.47 -0.04 -10.96
N CYS A 73 5.72 0.85 -11.61
CA CYS A 73 4.28 0.70 -11.83
C CYS A 73 3.92 1.22 -13.23
N PRO A 74 3.46 0.35 -14.15
CA PRO A 74 2.94 0.79 -15.44
C PRO A 74 1.74 1.71 -15.27
N ASP A 75 1.58 2.66 -16.19
CA ASP A 75 0.40 3.52 -16.25
C ASP A 75 -0.89 2.69 -16.35
N GLY A 76 -1.94 3.17 -15.69
CA GLY A 76 -3.23 2.47 -15.61
C GLY A 76 -3.29 1.35 -14.56
N SER A 77 -2.19 1.06 -13.86
CA SER A 77 -2.19 0.10 -12.75
C SER A 77 -2.79 0.71 -11.48
N THR A 78 -3.61 -0.07 -10.77
CA THR A 78 -4.13 0.32 -9.46
C THR A 78 -3.14 -0.03 -8.35
N TYR A 79 -2.97 0.88 -7.40
CA TYR A 79 -2.13 0.66 -6.22
C TYR A 79 -2.94 0.78 -4.93
N GLY A 80 -2.59 -0.04 -3.93
CA GLY A 80 -3.20 -0.04 -2.61
C GLY A 80 -2.50 0.92 -1.64
N SER A 81 -2.96 0.95 -0.40
CA SER A 81 -2.25 1.61 0.71
C SER A 81 -1.61 0.57 1.60
N VAL A 82 -0.36 0.82 2.01
CA VAL A 82 0.38 -0.09 2.88
C VAL A 82 0.97 0.64 4.06
N LEU A 83 0.89 0.02 5.24
CA LEU A 83 1.52 0.52 6.44
C LEU A 83 3.03 0.57 6.20
N CYS A 84 3.57 1.79 6.27
CA CYS A 84 4.98 2.04 6.08
C CYS A 84 5.51 2.70 7.35
N GLU A 85 5.77 1.89 8.37
CA GLU A 85 6.52 2.33 9.54
C GLU A 85 8.00 2.32 9.18
N GLY A 86 8.62 3.50 9.10
CA GLY A 86 10.04 3.62 8.78
C GLY A 86 10.38 3.08 7.40
N LEU A 87 10.05 3.84 6.34
CA LEU A 87 11.05 3.94 5.28
C LEU A 87 12.31 4.36 6.01
N ASP A 88 13.38 3.56 5.96
CA ASP A 88 14.70 4.06 6.35
C ASP A 88 14.80 5.43 5.68
N GLY A 89 14.80 6.47 6.51
CA GLY A 89 14.94 7.85 6.07
C GLY A 89 16.30 7.91 5.42
N GLY A 90 16.33 7.62 4.12
CA GLY A 90 17.51 7.70 3.30
C GLY A 90 17.82 9.17 3.15
N ALA A 91 18.70 9.64 4.04
CA ALA A 91 19.67 10.74 3.93
C ALA A 91 19.30 11.92 3.03
#